data_AF-X1TE67-F1
#
_entry.id   AF-X1TE67-F1
#
_cell.length_a   1.000
_cell.length_b   1.000
_cell.length_c   1.000
_cell.angle_alpha   90.00
_cell.angle_beta   90.00
_cell.angle_gamma   90.00
#
_symmetry.space_group_name_H-M   'P 1'
#
loop_
_entity.id
_entity.type
_entity.pdbx_description
1 polymer ?
#
loop_
_entity_poly.entity_id
_entity_poly.type
_entity_poly.pdbx_seq_one_letter_code
_entity_poly.pdbx_strand_id
1 'polypeptide(L)'
;MSLPRNILQSTAKYFLLIKAATDVKNKAKEIGLDDIRTLVDAGRSITELYLEGISAEKKIQKRREATALFQMGVTPEMLWEEVIRQMPELGDILKGKDDYIRREMKKIEAFVKGEQ
;
A
#
# COMPACT_ATOMS: atom_id res chain seq x y z
N MET A 1 -21.38 19.97 20.84
CA MET A 1 -20.10 20.59 20.41
C MET A 1 -19.57 19.78 19.23
N SER A 2 -19.56 20.32 18.01
CA SER A 2 -19.02 19.60 16.84
C SER A 2 -17.50 19.73 16.86
N LEU A 3 -16.78 18.63 16.64
CA LEU A 3 -15.34 18.69 16.45
C LEU A 3 -15.02 19.56 15.21
N PRO A 4 -13.92 20.33 15.22
CA PRO A 4 -13.48 21.09 14.07
C PRO A 4 -13.27 20.17 12.86
N ARG A 5 -13.71 20.60 11.66
CA ARG A 5 -13.61 19.84 10.40
C ARG A 5 -12.18 19.31 10.13
N ASN A 6 -11.15 20.06 10.54
CA ASN A 6 -9.75 19.65 10.39
C ASN A 6 -9.36 18.45 11.25
N ILE A 7 -9.90 18.33 12.47
CA ILE A 7 -9.61 17.18 13.35
C ILE A 7 -10.26 15.92 12.78
N LEU A 8 -11.55 16.01 12.42
CA LEU A 8 -12.28 14.88 11.80
C LEU A 8 -11.64 14.38 10.51
N GLN A 9 -11.19 15.28 9.63
CA GLN A 9 -10.49 14.91 8.40
C GLN A 9 -9.13 14.25 8.68
N SER A 10 -8.35 14.77 9.63
CA SER A 10 -7.07 14.15 10.03
C SER A 10 -7.26 12.76 10.65
N THR A 11 -8.28 12.57 11.49
CA THR A 11 -8.58 11.27 12.11
C THR A 11 -9.10 10.28 11.08
N ALA A 12 -9.97 10.70 10.15
CA ALA A 12 -10.45 9.85 9.07
C ALA A 12 -9.32 9.40 8.13
N LYS A 13 -8.43 10.33 7.74
CA LYS A 13 -7.23 10.03 6.94
C LYS A 13 -6.39 8.94 7.62
N TYR A 14 -6.07 9.13 8.90
CA TYR A 14 -5.23 8.20 9.65
C TYR A 14 -5.88 6.83 9.82
N PHE A 15 -7.18 6.79 10.12
CA PHE A 15 -7.93 5.54 10.21
C PHE A 15 -7.94 4.76 8.89
N LEU A 16 -8.18 5.46 7.77
CA LEU A 16 -8.19 4.83 6.45
C LEU A 16 -6.80 4.36 6.02
N LEU A 17 -5.74 5.10 6.36
CA LEU A 17 -4.35 4.68 6.15
C LEU A 17 -4.04 3.39 6.92
N ILE A 18 -4.37 3.32 8.22
CA ILE A 18 -4.19 2.11 9.04
C ILE A 18 -4.92 0.92 8.43
N LYS A 19 -6.15 1.13 7.97
CA LYS A 19 -6.97 0.08 7.36
C LYS A 19 -6.33 -0.41 6.05
N ALA A 20 -5.89 0.49 5.18
CA ALA A 20 -5.23 0.14 3.93
C ALA A 20 -3.94 -0.65 4.17
N ALA A 21 -3.13 -0.21 5.14
CA ALA A 21 -1.93 -0.95 5.52
C ALA A 21 -2.23 -2.31 6.15
N THR A 22 -3.33 -2.43 6.90
CA THR A 22 -3.80 -3.71 7.45
C THR A 22 -4.17 -4.68 6.33
N ASP A 23 -4.86 -4.20 5.29
CA ASP A 23 -5.20 -5.00 4.11
C ASP A 23 -3.92 -5.52 3.42
N VAL A 24 -2.92 -4.65 3.22
CA VAL A 24 -1.63 -5.04 2.61
C VAL A 24 -0.90 -6.06 3.48
N LYS A 25 -0.81 -5.82 4.79
CA LYS A 25 -0.21 -6.78 5.74
C LYS A 25 -0.89 -8.14 5.70
N ASN A 26 -2.22 -8.18 5.72
CA ASN A 26 -2.95 -9.44 5.69
C ASN A 26 -2.68 -10.18 4.39
N LYS A 27 -2.61 -9.46 3.26
CA LYS A 27 -2.22 -10.07 1.99
C LYS A 27 -0.78 -10.57 2.00
N ALA A 28 0.15 -9.83 2.58
CA ALA A 28 1.53 -10.27 2.73
C ALA A 28 1.63 -11.55 3.58
N LYS A 29 0.80 -11.69 4.62
CA LYS A 29 0.70 -12.92 5.42
C LYS A 29 0.13 -14.10 4.63
N GLU A 30 -0.87 -13.87 3.78
CA GLU A 30 -1.41 -14.90 2.89
C GLU A 30 -0.36 -15.42 1.89
N ILE A 31 0.50 -14.53 1.39
CA ILE A 31 1.57 -14.89 0.45
C ILE A 31 2.72 -15.58 1.19
N GLY A 32 3.06 -15.12 2.39
CA GLY A 32 4.22 -15.60 3.15
C GLY A 32 5.45 -14.72 2.93
N LEU A 33 6.20 -14.48 4.00
CA LEU A 33 7.38 -13.60 3.99
C LEU A 33 8.54 -14.17 3.16
N ASP A 34 8.73 -15.48 3.14
CA ASP A 34 9.80 -16.12 2.36
C ASP A 34 9.56 -16.01 0.85
N ASP A 35 8.30 -16.14 0.42
CA ASP A 35 7.90 -15.92 -0.97
C ASP A 35 8.07 -14.46 -1.37
N ILE A 36 7.67 -13.53 -0.49
CA ILE A 36 7.90 -12.09 -0.71
C ILE A 36 9.40 -11.78 -0.83
N ARG A 37 10.24 -12.36 0.04
CA ARG A 37 11.69 -12.19 -0.04
C ARG A 37 12.23 -12.68 -1.38
N THR A 38 11.81 -13.87 -1.80
CA THR A 38 12.21 -14.45 -3.10
C THR A 38 11.83 -13.54 -4.27
N LEU A 39 10.62 -12.95 -4.24
CA LEU A 39 10.17 -12.01 -5.27
C LEU A 39 10.99 -10.72 -5.26
N VAL A 40 11.22 -10.13 -4.08
CA VAL A 40 12.01 -8.90 -3.92
C VAL A 40 13.46 -9.11 -4.37
N ASP A 41 14.07 -10.24 -4.02
CA ASP A 41 15.45 -10.57 -4.43
C ASP A 41 15.57 -10.83 -5.93
N ALA A 42 14.54 -11.40 -6.55
CA ALA A 42 14.44 -11.51 -8.01
C ALA A 42 14.08 -10.18 -8.70
N GLY A 43 13.87 -9.09 -7.94
CA GLY A 43 13.45 -7.79 -8.48
C GLY A 43 12.04 -7.78 -9.07
N ARG A 44 11.22 -8.80 -8.76
CA ARG A 44 9.83 -8.94 -9.21
C ARG A 44 8.93 -8.00 -8.41
N SER A 45 8.02 -7.32 -9.10
CA SER A 45 7.10 -6.38 -8.46
C SER A 45 6.01 -7.09 -7.69
N ILE A 46 6.00 -6.91 -6.38
CA ILE A 46 4.91 -7.41 -5.51
C ILE A 46 3.60 -6.66 -5.76
N THR A 47 3.66 -5.38 -6.15
CA THR A 47 2.48 -4.57 -6.49
C THR A 47 1.80 -5.10 -7.74
N GLU A 48 2.53 -5.31 -8.83
CA GLU A 48 1.97 -5.84 -10.08
C GLU A 48 1.44 -7.25 -9.87
N LEU A 49 2.19 -8.13 -9.20
CA LEU A 49 1.75 -9.48 -8.89
C LEU A 49 0.45 -9.50 -8.07
N TYR A 50 0.33 -8.61 -7.08
CA TYR A 50 -0.92 -8.44 -6.34
C TYR A 50 -2.06 -8.00 -7.26
N LEU A 51 -1.85 -6.97 -8.08
CA LEU A 51 -2.87 -6.45 -8.97
C LEU A 51 -3.28 -7.47 -10.03
N GLU A 52 -2.35 -8.25 -10.58
CA GLU A 52 -2.62 -9.34 -11.52
C GLU A 52 -3.38 -10.49 -10.87
N GLY A 53 -3.09 -10.79 -9.61
CA GLY A 53 -3.70 -11.89 -8.84
C GLY A 53 -5.11 -11.62 -8.30
N ILE A 54 -5.70 -10.44 -8.56
CA ILE A 54 -7.07 -10.11 -8.14
C ILE A 54 -8.01 -9.89 -9.33
N SER A 55 -9.31 -10.16 -9.13
CA SER A 55 -10.33 -9.98 -10.17
C SER A 55 -10.46 -8.52 -10.64
N ALA A 56 -10.96 -8.32 -11.86
CA ALA A 56 -11.17 -6.98 -12.41
C ALA A 56 -12.07 -6.10 -11.51
N GLU A 57 -13.13 -6.67 -10.95
CA GLU A 57 -14.02 -6.00 -10.00
C GLU A 57 -13.26 -5.56 -8.73
N LYS A 58 -12.42 -6.44 -8.19
CA LYS A 58 -11.57 -6.13 -7.03
C LYS A 58 -10.56 -5.04 -7.35
N LYS A 59 -9.96 -5.04 -8.56
CA LYS A 59 -9.07 -3.95 -9.02
C LYS A 59 -9.79 -2.61 -9.05
N ILE A 60 -11.01 -2.56 -9.60
CA ILE A 60 -11.82 -1.32 -9.63
C ILE A 60 -12.07 -0.82 -8.21
N GLN A 61 -12.48 -1.71 -7.30
CA GLN A 61 -12.72 -1.36 -5.91
C GLN A 61 -11.44 -0.83 -5.23
N LYS A 62 -10.31 -1.53 -5.40
CA LYS A 62 -9.02 -1.11 -4.83
C LYS A 62 -8.54 0.22 -5.41
N ARG A 63 -8.76 0.48 -6.70
CA ARG A 63 -8.44 1.78 -7.31
C ARG A 63 -9.26 2.91 -6.71
N ARG A 64 -10.58 2.71 -6.51
CA ARG A 64 -11.45 3.69 -5.86
C ARG A 64 -11.00 4.00 -4.42
N GLU A 65 -10.71 2.97 -3.64
CA GLU A 65 -10.19 3.12 -2.27
C GLU A 65 -8.87 3.89 -2.24
N ALA A 66 -7.92 3.52 -3.10
CA ALA A 66 -6.61 4.18 -3.19
C ALA A 66 -6.73 5.63 -3.71
N THR A 67 -7.65 5.91 -4.63
CA THR A 67 -7.93 7.27 -5.12
C THR A 67 -8.47 8.15 -4.00
N ALA A 68 -9.40 7.64 -3.18
CA ALA A 68 -9.94 8.39 -2.05
C ALA A 68 -8.84 8.73 -1.02
N LEU A 69 -7.95 7.78 -0.72
CA LEU A 69 -6.79 8.01 0.15
C LEU A 69 -5.86 9.09 -0.42
N PHE A 70 -5.57 9.02 -1.72
CA PHE A 70 -4.70 9.98 -2.42
C PHE A 70 -5.29 11.39 -2.40
N GLN A 71 -6.61 11.53 -2.63
CA GLN A 71 -7.32 12.81 -2.52
C GLN A 71 -7.31 13.39 -1.09
N MET A 72 -7.16 12.54 -0.07
CA MET A 72 -6.96 12.94 1.33
C MET A 72 -5.48 13.23 1.66
N GLY A 73 -4.60 13.23 0.67
CA GLY A 73 -3.17 13.49 0.82
C GLY A 73 -2.39 12.35 1.49
N VAL A 74 -2.88 11.11 1.38
CA VAL A 74 -2.09 9.91 1.73
C VAL A 74 -1.21 9.57 0.52
N THR A 75 0.10 9.51 0.74
CA THR A 75 1.07 9.13 -0.30
C THR A 75 1.36 7.62 -0.25
N PRO A 76 1.90 7.02 -1.32
CA PRO A 76 2.40 5.66 -1.27
C PRO A 76 3.48 5.45 -0.19
N GLU A 77 4.30 6.47 0.06
CA GLU A 77 5.31 6.45 1.12
C GLU A 77 4.67 6.29 2.51
N MET A 78 3.67 7.11 2.84
CA MET A 78 2.93 6.97 4.10
C MET A 78 2.28 5.59 4.25
N LEU A 79 1.77 5.02 3.15
CA LEU A 79 1.22 3.67 3.15
C LEU A 79 2.29 2.63 3.45
N TRP A 80 3.45 2.70 2.80
CA TRP A 80 4.57 1.78 3.02
C TRP A 80 5.14 1.87 4.43
N GLU A 81 5.30 3.08 4.97
CA GLU A 81 5.73 3.30 6.35
C GLU A 81 4.76 2.64 7.34
N GLU A 82 3.47 2.83 7.14
CA GLU A 82 2.45 2.24 7.99
C GLU A 82 2.40 0.70 7.85
N VAL A 83 2.60 0.15 6.65
CA VAL A 83 2.72 -1.30 6.44
C VAL A 83 3.91 -1.87 7.20
N ILE A 84 5.09 -1.26 7.07
CA ILE A 84 6.31 -1.67 7.77
C ILE A 84 6.12 -1.54 9.29
N ARG A 85 5.45 -0.48 9.76
CA ARG A 85 5.13 -0.31 11.18
C ARG A 85 4.24 -1.45 11.71
N GLN A 86 3.30 -1.94 10.90
CA GLN A 86 2.43 -3.05 11.28
C GLN A 86 3.04 -4.44 11.05
N MET A 87 4.10 -4.54 10.23
CA MET A 87 4.80 -5.78 9.86
C MET A 87 6.30 -5.52 9.69
N PRO A 88 7.06 -5.33 10.79
CA PRO A 88 8.47 -4.93 10.73
C PRO A 88 9.36 -5.90 9.94
N GLU A 89 9.00 -7.19 9.90
CA GLU A 89 9.72 -8.23 9.17
C GLU A 89 9.73 -7.98 7.66
N LEU A 90 8.70 -7.31 7.13
CA LEU A 90 8.70 -6.85 5.75
C LEU A 90 9.70 -5.71 5.54
N GLY A 91 9.88 -4.85 6.54
CA GLY A 91 10.92 -3.82 6.55
C GLY A 91 12.33 -4.43 6.45
N ASP A 92 12.57 -5.53 7.16
CA ASP A 92 13.86 -6.25 7.08
C ASP A 92 14.13 -6.83 5.68
N ILE A 93 13.10 -7.33 4.99
CA ILE A 93 13.21 -7.81 3.61
C ILE A 93 13.54 -6.66 2.64
N LEU A 94 12.95 -5.49 2.87
CA LEU A 94 13.10 -4.32 2.00
C LEU A 94 14.34 -3.48 2.31
N LYS A 95 15.07 -3.79 3.40
CA LYS A 95 16.25 -3.03 3.83
C LYS A 95 17.32 -2.97 2.74
N GLY A 96 17.74 -1.76 2.38
CA GLY A 96 18.73 -1.53 1.32
C GLY A 96 18.19 -1.72 -0.10
N LYS A 97 16.87 -1.88 -0.27
CA LYS A 97 16.20 -2.01 -1.57
C LYS A 97 15.48 -0.72 -1.98
N ASP A 98 16.05 0.44 -1.68
CA ASP A 98 15.40 1.75 -1.84
C ASP A 98 14.90 2.01 -3.28
N ASP A 99 15.69 1.63 -4.28
CA ASP A 99 15.29 1.77 -5.68
C ASP A 99 14.14 0.84 -6.06
N TYR A 100 14.06 -0.35 -5.45
CA TYR A 100 12.93 -1.26 -5.62
C TYR A 100 11.67 -0.63 -5.03
N ILE A 101 11.72 -0.14 -3.79
CA ILE A 101 10.59 0.49 -3.12
C ILE A 101 10.11 1.71 -3.93
N ARG A 102 11.03 2.56 -4.42
CA ARG A 102 10.68 3.72 -5.26
C ARG A 102 9.94 3.31 -6.54
N ARG A 103 10.31 2.20 -7.17
CA ARG A 103 9.58 1.66 -8.34
C ARG A 103 8.20 1.16 -7.94
N GLU A 104 8.06 0.45 -6.83
CA GLU A 104 6.77 -0.01 -6.33
C GLU A 104 5.83 1.17 -6.01
N MET A 105 6.34 2.23 -5.38
CA MET A 105 5.57 3.44 -5.11
C MET A 105 5.04 4.09 -6.41
N LYS A 106 5.88 4.22 -7.44
CA LYS A 106 5.45 4.76 -8.74
C LYS A 106 4.34 3.92 -9.39
N LYS A 107 4.36 2.60 -9.20
CA LYS A 107 3.30 1.72 -9.72
C LYS A 107 1.98 1.94 -8.97
N ILE A 108 2.04 2.11 -7.66
CA ILE A 108 0.85 2.47 -6.87
C ILE A 108 0.29 3.82 -7.35
N GLU A 109 1.14 4.83 -7.59
CA GLU A 109 0.68 6.13 -8.12
C GLU A 109 0.03 5.99 -9.49
N ALA A 110 0.66 5.28 -10.42
CA ALA A 110 0.13 5.08 -11.76
C ALA A 110 -1.20 4.29 -11.72
N PHE A 111 -1.30 3.28 -10.86
CA PHE A 111 -2.56 2.58 -10.60
C PHE A 111 -3.64 3.52 -10.07
N VAL A 112 -3.32 4.40 -9.11
CA VAL A 112 -4.28 5.39 -8.59
C VAL A 112 -4.74 6.36 -9.69
N LYS A 113 -3.82 6.79 -10.56
CA LYS A 113 -4.08 7.79 -11.61
C LYS A 113 -4.82 7.25 -12.85
N GLY A 114 -5.00 5.94 -12.97
CA GLY A 114 -5.61 5.36 -14.18
C GLY A 114 -4.61 5.12 -15.31
N GLU A 115 -3.30 5.21 -15.04
CA GLU A 115 -2.23 5.11 -16.04
C GLU A 115 -1.79 3.65 -16.31
N GLN A 116 -2.41 2.69 -15.61
CA GLN A 116 -2.20 1.24 -15.69
C GLN A 116 -3.53 0.51 -15.81
#